data_AF-A0A5J4PVX8-F1
#
_entry.id   AF-A0A5J4PVX8-F1
#
_cell.length_a   1.000
_cell.length_b   1.000
_cell.length_c   1.000
_cell.angle_alpha   90.00
_cell.angle_beta   90.00
_cell.angle_gamma   90.00
#
_symmetry.space_group_name_H-M   'P 1'
#
loop_
_entity.id
_entity.type
_entity.pdbx_description
1 polymer ?
#
loop_
_entity_poly.entity_id
_entity_poly.type
_entity_poly.pdbx_seq_one_letter_code
_entity_poly.pdbx_strand_id
1 'polypeptide(L)'
;QIVGEHSKEGDLVVNVTKSKKLTNVRASGSDDKAHLAPPVVFSLEQALEYIKEDEYVELTPKAIRLRKIILDENERKRQSKK
;
A
#
# COMPACT_ATOMS: atom_id res chain seq x y z
N GLN A 1 -4.21 -3.64 -4.69
CA GLN A 1 -2.92 -4.27 -4.37
C GLN A 1 -2.32 -3.55 -3.18
N ILE A 2 -1.61 -4.26 -2.30
CA ILE A 2 -0.90 -3.66 -1.17
C ILE A 2 0.45 -3.17 -1.67
N VAL A 3 0.80 -1.93 -1.34
CA VAL A 3 1.96 -1.23 -1.90
C VAL A 3 3.01 -0.87 -0.85
N GLY A 4 2.70 -1.08 0.43
CA GLY A 4 3.60 -0.79 1.54
C GLY A 4 2.87 -0.93 2.88
N GLU A 5 3.61 -0.64 3.94
CA GLU A 5 3.12 -0.66 5.32
C GLU A 5 2.66 0.74 5.75
N HIS A 6 1.57 0.78 6.53
CA HIS A 6 1.11 1.99 7.16
C HIS A 6 1.71 2.11 8.56
N SER A 7 2.26 3.27 8.91
CA SER A 7 2.91 3.50 10.21
C SER A 7 1.95 3.58 11.40
N LYS A 8 0.65 3.61 11.15
CA LYS A 8 -0.41 3.63 12.18
C LYS A 8 -1.29 2.40 12.03
N GLU A 9 -2.01 2.10 13.10
CA GLU A 9 -3.04 1.06 13.07
C GLU A 9 -4.11 1.36 12.01
N GLY A 10 -4.56 0.29 11.34
CA GLY A 10 -5.58 0.34 10.30
C GLY A 10 -5.02 0.51 8.89
N ASP A 11 -5.83 0.14 7.91
CA ASP A 11 -5.45 0.17 6.50
C ASP A 11 -5.76 1.53 5.86
N LEU A 12 -4.83 2.02 5.04
CA LEU A 12 -5.00 3.26 4.28
C LEU A 12 -5.08 2.99 2.78
N VAL A 13 -6.14 3.48 2.13
CA VAL A 13 -6.26 3.45 0.67
C VAL A 13 -5.60 4.69 0.09
N VAL A 14 -4.59 4.48 -0.76
CA VAL A 14 -3.79 5.54 -1.36
C VAL A 14 -3.78 5.43 -2.88
N ASN A 15 -3.63 6.59 -3.55
CA ASN A 15 -3.35 6.62 -4.98
C ASN A 15 -1.85 6.83 -5.21
N VAL A 16 -1.19 5.86 -5.83
CA VAL A 16 0.26 5.89 -6.10
C VAL A 16 0.59 6.58 -7.42
N THR A 17 -0.38 6.71 -8.33
CA THR A 17 -0.18 7.21 -9.70
C THR A 17 -0.35 8.72 -9.83
N LYS A 18 -1.23 9.32 -9.00
CA LYS A 18 -1.57 10.73 -9.08
C LYS A 18 -1.09 11.44 -7.83
N SER A 19 -0.30 12.49 -8.01
CA SER A 19 0.07 13.39 -6.93
C SER A 19 -1.17 14.14 -6.42
N LYS A 20 -1.32 14.21 -5.10
CA LYS A 20 -2.28 15.11 -4.49
C LYS A 20 -1.69 16.52 -4.54
N LYS A 21 -2.42 17.48 -5.11
CA LYS A 21 -2.01 18.89 -5.08
C LYS A 21 -1.97 19.36 -3.62
N LEU A 22 -0.77 19.52 -3.08
CA LEU A 22 -0.55 20.03 -1.74
C LEU A 22 -0.79 21.55 -1.77
N THR A 23 -1.98 22.00 -1.42
CA THR A 23 -2.28 23.44 -1.29
C THR A 23 -1.73 24.06 -0.01
N ASN A 24 -1.27 23.24 0.95
CA ASN A 24 -0.80 23.70 2.27
C ASN A 24 0.73 23.72 2.43
N VAL A 25 1.50 23.58 1.36
CA VAL A 25 2.96 23.77 1.42
C VAL A 25 3.25 25.25 1.25
N ARG A 26 3.59 25.92 2.35
CA ARG A 26 4.16 27.28 2.30
C ARG A 26 5.42 27.21 1.46
N ALA A 27 5.41 27.87 0.32
CA ALA A 27 6.56 28.00 -0.55
C ALA A 27 7.66 28.77 0.18
N SER A 28 8.62 28.05 0.76
CA SER A 28 9.87 28.64 1.24
C SER A 28 11.01 27.70 0.89
N GLY A 29 11.42 27.76 -0.38
CA GLY A 29 12.72 27.31 -0.86
C GLY A 29 12.88 25.81 -1.06
N SER A 30 13.69 25.47 -2.07
CA SER A 30 14.15 24.14 -2.45
C SER A 30 13.17 23.29 -3.26
N ASP A 31 13.51 23.15 -4.54
CA ASP A 31 13.10 22.09 -5.43
C ASP A 31 13.66 20.76 -4.88
N ASP A 32 13.00 20.21 -3.87
CA ASP A 32 13.37 18.92 -3.29
C ASP A 32 13.11 17.83 -4.32
N LYS A 33 14.17 17.44 -5.05
CA LYS A 33 14.18 16.20 -5.82
C LYS A 33 13.68 15.08 -4.90
N ALA A 34 12.53 14.50 -5.24
CA ALA A 34 11.91 13.46 -4.44
C ALA A 34 12.87 12.27 -4.26
N HIS A 35 13.46 12.14 -3.08
CA HIS A 35 14.30 11.00 -2.74
C HIS A 35 13.40 9.85 -2.27
N LEU A 36 13.32 8.78 -3.07
CA LEU A 36 12.57 7.58 -2.71
C LEU A 36 13.49 6.61 -1.96
N ALA A 37 13.07 6.19 -0.77
CA ALA A 37 13.78 5.12 -0.06
C ALA A 37 13.67 3.80 -0.85
N PRO A 38 14.69 2.92 -0.79
CA PRO A 38 14.64 1.64 -1.46
C PRO A 38 13.43 0.81 -0.96
N PRO A 39 12.73 0.10 -1.84
CA PRO A 39 11.57 -0.68 -1.47
C PRO A 39 11.97 -1.90 -0.63
N VAL A 40 11.09 -2.30 0.28
CA VAL A 40 11.20 -3.58 0.99
C VAL A 40 10.76 -4.68 0.04
N VAL A 41 11.66 -5.64 -0.23
CA VAL A 41 11.37 -6.80 -1.08
C VAL A 41 11.22 -8.02 -0.19
N PHE A 42 10.02 -8.59 -0.16
CA PHE A 42 9.73 -9.78 0.63
C PHE A 42 10.14 -11.06 -0.10
N SER A 43 10.69 -12.02 0.64
CA SER A 43 10.72 -13.42 0.20
C SER A 43 9.32 -14.05 0.27
N LEU A 44 9.16 -15.26 -0.27
CA LEU A 44 7.89 -15.98 -0.20
C LEU A 44 7.48 -16.26 1.25
N GLU A 45 8.44 -16.73 2.05
CA GLU A 45 8.24 -17.09 3.44
C GLU A 45 7.85 -15.85 4.26
N GLN A 46 8.56 -14.73 4.05
CA GLN A 46 8.24 -13.47 4.71
C GLN A 46 6.86 -12.95 4.27
N ALA A 47 6.50 -13.08 3.00
CA ALA A 47 5.18 -12.68 2.51
C ALA A 47 4.07 -13.51 3.16
N LEU A 48 4.26 -14.82 3.29
CA LEU A 48 3.31 -15.73 3.95
C LEU A 48 3.17 -15.49 5.45
N GLU A 49 4.25 -15.08 6.13
CA GLU A 49 4.20 -14.69 7.54
C GLU A 49 3.52 -13.32 7.74
N TYR A 50 3.66 -12.43 6.75
CA TYR A 50 3.15 -11.05 6.84
C TYR A 50 1.63 -10.92 6.57
N ILE A 51 1.04 -11.81 5.76
CA ILE A 51 -0.36 -11.65 5.36
C ILE A 51 -1.34 -11.74 6.53
N LYS A 52 -2.45 -11.01 6.40
CA LYS A 52 -3.61 -11.12 7.29
C LYS A 52 -4.69 -12.03 6.70
N GLU A 53 -5.70 -12.36 7.51
CA GLU A 53 -6.83 -13.20 7.09
C GLU A 53 -7.65 -12.62 5.93
N ASP A 54 -7.63 -11.29 5.74
CA ASP A 54 -8.33 -10.60 4.66
C ASP A 54 -7.44 -10.33 3.43
N GLU A 55 -6.29 -11.00 3.35
CA GLU A 55 -5.24 -10.82 2.33
C GLU A 55 -4.82 -12.13 1.67
N TYR A 56 -4.29 -12.01 0.45
CA TYR A 56 -3.68 -13.09 -0.30
C TYR A 56 -2.30 -12.70 -0.83
N VAL A 57 -1.42 -13.70 -0.90
CA VAL A 57 -0.18 -13.65 -1.66
C VAL A 57 -0.46 -14.13 -3.09
N GLU A 58 -0.31 -13.22 -4.05
CA GLU A 58 -0.38 -13.53 -5.47
C GLU A 58 1.02 -13.93 -5.95
N LEU A 59 1.15 -15.18 -6.39
CA LEU A 59 2.42 -15.77 -6.84
C LEU A 59 2.43 -16.00 -8.34
N THR A 60 3.51 -15.53 -8.98
CA THR A 60 3.82 -15.78 -10.38
C THR A 60 5.29 -16.15 -10.50
N PRO A 61 5.73 -16.83 -11.58
CA PRO A 61 7.14 -17.21 -11.73
C PRO A 61 8.14 -16.04 -11.69
N LYS A 62 7.67 -14.80 -11.93
CA LYS A 62 8.51 -13.60 -11.98
C LYS A 62 8.29 -12.63 -10.82
N ALA A 63 7.23 -12.82 -10.03
CA ALA A 63 6.84 -11.84 -9.02
C ALA A 63 5.96 -12.42 -7.91
N ILE A 64 6.18 -11.90 -6.70
CA ILE A 64 5.38 -12.13 -5.49
C ILE A 64 4.71 -10.80 -5.15
N ARG A 65 3.39 -10.81 -4.95
CA ARG A 65 2.62 -9.59 -4.65
C ARG A 65 1.63 -9.82 -3.51
N LEU A 66 1.45 -8.81 -2.68
CA LEU A 66 0.45 -8.79 -1.62
C LEU A 66 -0.81 -8.05 -2.08
N ARG A 67 -1.98 -8.60 -1.77
CA ARG A 67 -3.27 -8.00 -2.12
C ARG A 67 -4.35 -8.36 -1.11
N LYS A 68 -5.35 -7.50 -0.97
CA LYS A 68 -6.59 -7.82 -0.25
C LYS A 68 -7.41 -8.85 -1.04
N ILE A 69 -8.19 -9.67 -0.33
CA ILE A 69 -9.16 -10.58 -0.93
C ILE A 69 -10.16 -9.77 -1.76
N ILE A 70 -10.74 -8.75 -1.15
CA ILE A 70 -11.67 -7.82 -1.80
C ILE A 70 -10.90 -6.60 -2.28
N LEU A 71 -10.91 -6.39 -3.59
CA LEU A 71 -10.20 -5.29 -4.22
C LEU A 71 -10.93 -3.95 -4.04
N ASP A 72 -12.26 -3.96 -4.17
CA ASP A 72 -13.05 -2.74 -4.05
C ASP A 72 -13.10 -2.28 -2.58
N GLU A 73 -12.74 -1.02 -2.36
CA GLU A 73 -12.85 -0.38 -1.05
C GLU A 73 -14.29 -0.33 -0.55
N ASN A 74 -15.26 -0.10 -1.44
CA ASN A 74 -16.66 0.02 -1.06
C ASN A 74 -17.21 -1.31 -0.54
N GLU A 75 -16.82 -2.41 -1.17
CA GLU A 75 -17.20 -3.76 -0.75
C GLU A 75 -16.54 -4.11 0.60
N ARG A 76 -15.27 -3.74 0.81
CA ARG A 76 -14.60 -3.92 2.11
C ARG A 76 -15.31 -3.19 3.24
N LYS A 77 -15.69 -1.92 3.02
CA LYS A 77 -16.47 -1.13 4.01
C LYS A 77 -17.86 -1.70 4.28
N ARG A 78 -18.46 -2.41 3.31
CA ARG A 78 -19.74 -3.10 3.52
C ARG A 78 -19.56 -4.37 4.35
N GLN A 79 -18.52 -5.15 4.09
CA GLN A 79 -18.24 -6.34 4.90
C GLN A 79 -17.85 -6.00 6.34
N SER A 80 -17.05 -4.96 6.56
CA SER A 80 -16.65 -4.55 7.92
C SER A 80 -17.80 -4.00 8.77
N LYS A 81 -18.93 -3.64 8.15
CA LYS A 81 -20.15 -3.14 8.82
C LYS A 81 -21.16 -4.25 9.11
N LYS A 82 -20.92 -5.45 8.62
CA LYS A 82 -21.77 -6.62 8.81
C LYS A 82 -21.27 -7.41 10.01
#